data_AF-A0A3D1B6V1-F1
#
_entry.id   AF-A0A3D1B6V1-F1
#
_cell.length_a   1.000
_cell.length_b   1.000
_cell.length_c   1.000
_cell.angle_alpha   90.00
_cell.angle_beta   90.00
_cell.angle_gamma   90.00
#
_symmetry.space_group_name_H-M   'P 1'
#
loop_
_entity.id
_entity.type
_entity.pdbx_description
1 polymer ?
#
loop_
_entity_poly.entity_id
_entity_poly.type
_entity_poly.pdbx_seq_one_letter_code
_entity_poly.pdbx_strand_id
1 'polypeptide(L)' 'MNYRHAFHAGNHADVFKHLVLSRLFAMLARKEAPFAYLDSHAGVGLYDLA' A
#
# COMPACT_ATOMS: atom_id res chain seq x y z
N MET A 1 -5.36 -16.31 -11.64
CA MET A 1 -6.21 -15.53 -10.72
C MET A 1 -6.95 -14.50 -11.56
N ASN A 2 -8.29 -14.43 -11.48
CA ASN A 2 -9.09 -13.55 -12.35
C ASN A 2 -9.26 -12.12 -11.79
N TYR A 3 -8.88 -11.89 -10.54
CA TYR A 3 -8.91 -10.55 -9.94
C TYR A 3 -7.75 -9.71 -10.47
N ARG A 4 -8.06 -8.56 -11.06
CA ARG A 4 -7.08 -7.54 -11.44
C ARG A 4 -7.34 -6.27 -10.64
N HIS A 5 -6.42 -5.94 -9.74
CA HIS A 5 -6.52 -4.75 -8.90
C HIS A 5 -6.55 -3.45 -9.72
N ALA A 6 -6.09 -3.46 -10.97
CA ALA A 6 -6.18 -2.31 -11.88
C ALA A 6 -7.60 -1.74 -12.02
N PHE A 7 -8.65 -2.58 -11.96
CA PHE A 7 -10.05 -2.13 -12.02
C PHE A 7 -10.55 -1.44 -10.73
N HIS A 8 -9.74 -1.45 -9.68
CA HIS A 8 -10.07 -0.92 -8.36
C HIS A 8 -9.04 0.07 -7.84
N ALA A 9 -7.94 0.28 -8.59
CA ALA A 9 -6.84 1.12 -8.19
C ALA A 9 -7.31 2.56 -7.95
N GLY A 10 -7.00 3.11 -6.77
CA GLY A 10 -7.36 4.48 -6.39
C GLY A 10 -8.79 4.66 -5.86
N ASN A 11 -9.56 3.59 -5.66
CA ASN A 11 -10.88 3.70 -5.04
C ASN A 11 -10.80 4.09 -3.54
N HIS A 12 -11.95 4.31 -2.89
CA HIS A 12 -12.02 4.70 -1.47
C HIS A 12 -11.33 3.71 -0.51
N ALA A 13 -11.34 2.41 -0.83
CA ALA A 13 -10.67 1.39 -0.02
C ALA A 13 -9.14 1.53 -0.13
N ASP A 14 -8.61 1.80 -1.33
CA ASP A 14 -7.20 2.12 -1.52
C ASP A 14 -6.78 3.39 -0.80
N VAL A 15 -7.60 4.45 -0.83
CA VAL A 15 -7.33 5.68 -0.10
C VAL A 15 -7.19 5.38 1.41
N PHE A 16 -8.14 4.66 1.99
CA PHE A 16 -8.08 4.29 3.40
C PHE A 16 -6.86 3.42 3.73
N LYS A 17 -6.63 2.36 2.95
CA LYS A 17 -5.51 1.43 3.13
C LYS A 17 -4.16 2.14 3.07
N HIS A 18 -3.92 2.97 2.04
CA HIS A 18 -2.64 3.66 1.86
C HIS A 18 -2.45 4.79 2.89
N LEU A 19 -3.52 5.47 3.31
CA LEU A 19 -3.43 6.45 4.40
C LEU A 19 -2.96 5.79 5.69
N VAL A 20 -3.57 4.68 6.09
CA VAL A 20 -3.17 3.93 7.29
C VAL A 20 -1.74 3.42 7.16
N LEU A 21 -1.38 2.81 6.02
CA LEU A 21 -0.03 2.30 5.78
C LEU A 21 1.04 3.39 5.88
N SER A 22 0.80 4.56 5.26
CA SER A 22 1.73 5.69 5.33
C SER A 22 1.94 6.20 6.76
N ARG A 23 0.88 6.19 7.59
CA ARG A 23 0.98 6.57 9.00
C ARG A 23 1.75 5.54 9.82
N LEU A 24 1.59 4.25 9.55
CA LEU A 24 2.38 3.20 10.19
C LEU A 24 3.86 3.37 9.90
N PHE A 25 4.25 3.62 8.64
CA PHE A 25 5.65 3.88 8.30
C PHE A 25 6.20 5.13 8.99
N ALA A 26 5.44 6.22 9.01
CA ALA A 26 5.83 7.43 9.72
C ALA A 26 6.03 7.19 11.23
N MET A 27 5.20 6.35 11.84
CA MET A 27 5.32 6.00 13.26
C MET A 27 6.50 5.07 13.54
N LEU A 28 6.71 4.04 12.71
CA LEU A 28 7.82 3.09 12.85
C LEU A 28 9.17 3.78 12.66
N ALA A 29 9.26 4.72 11.72
CA ALA A 29 10.46 5.52 11.46
C ALA A 29 10.86 6.47 12.61
N ARG A 30 10.05 6.59 13.67
CA ARG A 30 10.41 7.37 14.87
C ARG A 30 11.52 6.73 15.70
N LYS A 31 11.79 5.44 15.51
CA LYS A 31 12.89 4.72 16.15
C LYS A 31 14.02 4.55 15.14
N GLU A 32 15.26 4.72 15.59
CA GLU A 32 16.45 4.53 14.73
C GLU A 32 16.66 3.07 14.28
N ALA A 33 16.02 2.11 14.97
CA ALA A 33 16.10 0.71 14.60
C ALA A 33 15.42 0.48 13.24
N PRO A 34 16.08 -0.25 12.30
CA PRO A 34 15.48 -0.56 11.01
C PRO A 34 14.25 -1.46 11.18
N PHE A 35 13.30 -1.35 10.24
CA PHE A 35 12.15 -2.23 10.16
C PHE A 35 12.00 -2.81 8.75
N ALA A 36 11.46 -4.03 8.66
CA ALA A 36 11.12 -4.67 7.41
C ALA A 36 9.64 -4.45 7.08
N TYR A 37 9.34 -4.31 5.79
CA TYR A 37 7.97 -4.31 5.28
C TYR A 37 7.78 -5.57 4.42
N LEU A 38 6.75 -6.34 4.74
CA LEU A 38 6.36 -7.53 4.01
C LEU A 38 4.92 -7.33 3.51
N ASP A 39 4.74 -7.42 2.20
CA ASP A 39 3.43 -7.37 1.55
C ASP A 39 3.11 -8.73 0.92
N SER A 40 2.09 -9.40 1.46
CA SER A 40 1.67 -10.73 0.98
C SER A 40 0.94 -10.68 -0.36
N HIS A 41 0.39 -9.52 -0.75
CA HIS A 41 -0.43 -9.34 -1.94
C HIS A 41 -0.10 -8.02 -2.65
N ALA A 42 1.19 -7.79 -2.94
CA ALA A 42 1.73 -6.50 -3.41
C ALA A 42 1.19 -6.00 -4.78
N GLY A 43 0.55 -6.86 -5.58
CA GLY A 43 0.10 -6.50 -6.92
C GLY A 43 1.25 -6.11 -7.85
N VAL A 44 1.04 -5.10 -8.70
CA VAL A 44 2.04 -4.65 -9.69
C VAL A 44 2.77 -3.36 -9.27
N GLY A 45 2.55 -2.88 -8.04
CA GLY A 45 3.17 -1.68 -7.49
C GLY A 45 2.55 -0.35 -7.97
N LEU A 46 2.51 -0.10 -9.27
CA LEU A 46 1.95 1.11 -9.86
C LEU A 46 0.89 0.79 -10.90
N TYR A 47 -0.17 1.59 -10.94
CA TYR A 47 -1.27 1.46 -11.89
C TYR A 47 -1.40 2.76 -12.68
N ASP A 48 -1.43 2.66 -14.00
CA ASP A 48 -1.82 3.76 -14.88
C ASP A 48 -3.35 3.89 -14.88
N LEU A 49 -3.85 5.10 -14.65
CA LEU A 49 -5.28 5.41 -14.57
C LEU A 49 -5.76 6.30 -15.74
N ALA A 50 -4.85 6.74 -16.60
CA ALA A 50 -5.12 7.63 -17.73
C ALA A 50 -5.74 6.91 -18.93
#